data_AF-A0A815M4S2-F1
#
_entry.id   AF-A0A815M4S2-F1
#
_cell.length_a   1.000
_cell.length_b   1.000
_cell.length_c   1.000
_cell.angle_alpha   90.00
_cell.angle_beta   90.00
_cell.angle_gamma   90.00
#
_symmetry.space_group_name_H-M   'P 1'
#
loop_
_entity.id
_entity.type
_entity.pdbx_description
1 polymer ?
#
loop_
_entity_poly.entity_id
_entity_poly.type
_entity_poly.pdbx_seq_one_letter_code
_entity_poly.pdbx_strand_id
1 'polypeptide(L)'
;MSRNIELLRASLQASKISQNVIVHPNGLGVKPSLCILYSDNGNVGDGHTICDITSEKEAIGRIPRGYSLRQVINSTRLDTLVNQNIDVMKIDVEGSELYAVQSGIRLFDKYEVRHIVSEFSPRMMREKRSDPYDYLKFFVSRGYKIRIVSDQLTSLFERKNEIIYVLFKKAFFCISSSLDKNKNITSLYINHTHFVIIKHNE
;
A
#
# COMPACT_ATOMS: atom_id res chain seq x y z
N MET A 1 -14.52 -7.97 -13.33
CA MET A 1 -13.89 -7.12 -12.31
C MET A 1 -13.39 -8.05 -11.20
N SER A 2 -12.37 -7.71 -10.41
CA SER A 2 -11.84 -8.68 -9.45
C SER A 2 -12.67 -8.80 -8.20
N ARG A 3 -12.77 -10.06 -7.74
CA ARG A 3 -13.47 -10.46 -6.53
C ARG A 3 -13.04 -9.65 -5.30
N ASN A 4 -11.78 -9.24 -5.20
CA ASN A 4 -11.30 -8.42 -4.06
C ASN A 4 -11.84 -6.99 -4.09
N ILE A 5 -11.83 -6.33 -5.25
CA ILE A 5 -12.40 -4.98 -5.38
C ILE A 5 -13.92 -5.03 -5.18
N GLU A 6 -14.58 -6.07 -5.65
CA GLU A 6 -16.02 -6.29 -5.45
C GLU A 6 -16.34 -6.50 -3.96
N LEU A 7 -15.56 -7.32 -3.25
CA LEU A 7 -15.70 -7.50 -1.80
C LEU A 7 -15.44 -6.21 -1.02
N LEU A 8 -14.43 -5.41 -1.40
CA LEU A 8 -14.18 -4.11 -0.79
C LEU A 8 -15.34 -3.15 -1.02
N ARG A 9 -15.85 -3.07 -2.25
CA ARG A 9 -17.00 -2.23 -2.57
C ARG A 9 -18.25 -2.67 -1.81
N ALA A 10 -18.52 -3.97 -1.73
CA ALA A 10 -19.64 -4.51 -0.96
C ALA A 10 -19.49 -4.19 0.54
N SER A 11 -18.28 -4.35 1.09
CA SER A 11 -17.98 -4.01 2.48
C SER A 11 -18.17 -2.51 2.75
N LEU A 12 -17.75 -1.66 1.82
CA LEU A 12 -17.94 -0.21 1.92
C LEU A 12 -19.42 0.16 1.84
N GLN A 13 -20.19 -0.44 0.92
CA GLN A 13 -21.64 -0.22 0.81
C GLN A 13 -22.38 -0.57 2.12
N ALA A 14 -21.91 -1.59 2.84
CA ALA A 14 -22.45 -1.94 4.16
C ALA A 14 -21.95 -1.03 5.30
N SER A 15 -20.97 -0.16 5.04
CA SER A 15 -20.33 0.72 6.04
C SER A 15 -20.88 2.15 6.01
N LYS A 16 -20.84 2.81 7.18
CA LYS A 16 -21.19 4.24 7.32
C LYS A 16 -20.14 5.21 6.78
N ILE A 17 -19.02 4.70 6.24
CA ILE A 17 -17.89 5.52 5.78
C ILE A 17 -17.74 5.54 4.26
N SER A 18 -18.62 4.88 3.51
CA SER A 18 -18.49 4.75 2.04
C SER A 18 -18.33 6.09 1.33
N GLN A 19 -19.06 7.13 1.74
CA GLN A 19 -18.98 8.48 1.17
C GLN A 19 -17.60 9.14 1.36
N ASN A 20 -16.83 8.65 2.32
CA ASN A 20 -15.53 9.15 2.72
C ASN A 20 -14.38 8.29 2.15
N VAL A 21 -14.68 7.24 1.39
CA VAL A 21 -13.70 6.28 0.89
C VAL A 21 -13.65 6.26 -0.62
N ILE A 22 -12.47 6.47 -1.18
CA ILE A 22 -12.20 6.33 -2.62
C ILE A 22 -11.34 5.09 -2.83
N VAL A 23 -11.84 4.14 -3.62
CA VAL A 23 -11.12 2.92 -4.01
C VAL A 23 -10.56 3.08 -5.41
N HIS A 24 -9.24 2.99 -5.53
CA HIS A 24 -8.55 2.98 -6.82
C HIS A 24 -8.22 1.54 -7.22
N PRO A 25 -8.84 0.98 -8.28
CA PRO A 25 -8.64 -0.40 -8.70
C PRO A 25 -7.39 -0.55 -9.57
N ASN A 26 -6.27 0.01 -9.10
CA ASN A 26 -5.00 0.04 -9.80
C ASN A 26 -3.91 -0.55 -8.91
N GLY A 27 -3.01 -1.32 -9.52
CA GLY A 27 -1.71 -1.58 -8.90
C GLY A 27 -0.87 -0.29 -8.89
N LEU A 28 0.15 -0.25 -8.04
CA LEU A 28 1.14 0.82 -8.06
C LEU A 28 2.45 0.37 -8.70
N GLY A 29 3.03 1.22 -9.52
CA GLY A 29 4.30 0.98 -10.19
C GLY A 29 4.99 2.28 -10.59
N VAL A 30 6.31 2.22 -10.80
CA VAL A 30 7.12 3.39 -11.17
C VAL A 30 6.77 3.97 -12.55
N LYS A 31 6.10 3.19 -13.39
CA LYS A 31 5.55 3.58 -14.69
C LYS A 31 4.18 2.93 -14.89
N PRO A 32 3.29 3.52 -15.70
CA PRO A 32 2.09 2.83 -16.14
C PRO A 32 2.45 1.54 -16.89
N SER A 33 1.79 0.43 -16.56
CA SER A 33 2.02 -0.86 -17.20
C SER A 33 0.84 -1.79 -16.97
N LEU A 34 0.60 -2.71 -17.91
CA LEU A 34 -0.32 -3.82 -17.73
C LEU A 34 0.37 -4.91 -16.91
N CYS A 35 -0.33 -5.43 -15.90
CA CYS A 35 0.17 -6.51 -15.06
C CYS A 35 -0.87 -7.60 -14.90
N ILE A 36 -0.43 -8.82 -14.59
CA ILE A 36 -1.28 -9.82 -13.97
C ILE A 36 -1.05 -9.87 -12.47
N LEU A 37 -2.11 -10.19 -11.75
CA LEU A 37 -2.12 -10.68 -10.39
C LEU A 37 -2.35 -12.19 -10.43
N TYR A 38 -1.49 -12.94 -9.77
CA TYR A 38 -1.62 -14.39 -9.59
C TYR A 38 -1.37 -14.73 -8.12
N SER A 39 -1.87 -15.87 -7.65
CA SER A 39 -1.59 -16.35 -6.28
C SER A 39 -1.64 -17.87 -6.21
N ASP A 40 -1.02 -18.40 -5.17
CA ASP A 40 -1.03 -19.83 -4.85
C ASP A 40 -2.49 -20.32 -4.71
N ASN A 41 -2.76 -21.56 -5.09
CA ASN A 41 -4.10 -22.13 -5.01
C ASN A 41 -4.58 -22.43 -3.59
N GLY A 42 -3.65 -22.72 -2.66
CA GLY A 42 -3.90 -22.90 -1.24
C GLY A 42 -3.86 -21.60 -0.44
N ASN A 43 -3.13 -20.58 -0.91
CA ASN A 43 -3.10 -19.25 -0.29
C ASN A 43 -3.48 -18.14 -1.27
N VAL A 44 -4.78 -18.01 -1.55
CA VAL A 44 -5.29 -17.03 -2.52
C VAL A 44 -5.07 -15.57 -2.11
N GLY A 45 -4.77 -15.32 -0.82
CA GLY A 45 -4.50 -13.99 -0.27
C GLY A 45 -3.10 -13.46 -0.54
N ASP A 46 -2.14 -14.34 -0.85
CA ASP A 46 -0.76 -13.97 -1.18
C ASP A 46 -0.64 -13.58 -2.65
N GLY A 47 -0.94 -12.32 -2.94
CA GLY A 47 -0.92 -11.76 -4.27
C GLY A 47 0.49 -11.55 -4.80
N HIS A 48 0.76 -12.01 -6.02
CA HIS A 48 1.98 -11.70 -6.74
C HIS A 48 1.66 -11.05 -8.07
N THR A 49 2.55 -10.18 -8.55
CA THR A 49 2.37 -9.48 -9.81
C THR A 49 3.46 -9.83 -10.83
N ILE A 50 3.06 -9.87 -12.10
CA ILE A 50 3.97 -9.83 -13.25
C ILE A 50 3.52 -8.68 -14.13
N CYS A 51 4.38 -7.68 -14.31
CA CYS A 51 4.10 -6.49 -15.10
C CYS A 51 4.83 -6.51 -16.45
N ASP A 52 4.57 -5.50 -17.26
CA ASP A 52 5.11 -5.33 -18.61
C ASP A 52 4.73 -6.51 -19.53
N ILE A 53 3.51 -7.04 -19.36
CA ILE A 53 2.95 -8.06 -20.24
C ILE A 53 2.27 -7.39 -21.44
N THR A 54 2.33 -8.06 -22.59
CA THR A 54 1.67 -7.59 -23.82
C THR A 54 0.31 -8.25 -24.05
N SER A 55 0.06 -9.41 -23.43
CA SER A 55 -1.21 -10.14 -23.51
C SER A 55 -1.41 -11.08 -22.32
N GLU A 56 -2.66 -11.47 -22.05
CA GLU A 56 -2.99 -12.47 -21.02
C GLU A 56 -2.37 -13.84 -21.33
N LYS A 57 -2.27 -14.22 -22.62
CA LYS A 57 -1.66 -15.49 -23.05
C LYS A 57 -0.17 -15.56 -22.70
N GLU A 58 0.57 -14.45 -22.91
CA GLU A 58 1.97 -14.33 -22.46
C GLU A 58 2.05 -14.48 -20.93
N ALA A 59 1.11 -13.86 -20.22
CA ALA A 59 1.10 -13.83 -18.78
C ALA A 59 0.88 -15.21 -18.16
N ILE A 60 -0.05 -16.01 -18.69
CA ILE A 60 -0.32 -17.38 -18.22
C ILE A 60 0.93 -18.25 -18.31
N GLY A 61 1.73 -18.11 -19.38
CA GLY A 61 2.97 -18.87 -19.56
C GLY A 61 4.06 -18.55 -18.52
N ARG A 62 3.96 -17.40 -17.83
CA ARG A 62 4.90 -16.95 -16.80
C ARG A 62 4.46 -17.28 -15.37
N ILE A 63 3.25 -17.83 -15.20
CA ILE A 63 2.73 -18.21 -13.88
C ILE A 63 3.36 -19.55 -13.45
N PRO A 64 3.95 -19.63 -12.24
CA PRO A 64 4.52 -20.88 -11.74
C PRO A 64 3.46 -21.99 -11.58
N ARG A 65 3.90 -23.26 -11.62
CA ARG A 65 3.02 -24.39 -11.28
C ARG A 65 2.50 -24.26 -9.85
N GLY A 66 1.23 -24.61 -9.63
CA GLY A 66 0.57 -24.46 -8.33
C GLY A 66 -0.10 -23.10 -8.09
N TYR A 67 0.12 -22.14 -9.00
CA TYR A 67 -0.49 -20.81 -8.96
C TYR A 67 -1.56 -20.67 -10.04
N SER A 68 -2.49 -19.73 -9.83
CA SER A 68 -3.50 -19.37 -10.82
C SER A 68 -3.54 -17.87 -11.06
N LEU A 69 -3.84 -17.49 -12.31
CA LEU A 69 -4.20 -16.13 -12.65
C LEU A 69 -5.43 -15.70 -11.85
N ARG A 70 -5.37 -14.53 -11.21
CA ARG A 70 -6.48 -13.94 -10.45
C ARG A 70 -7.08 -12.75 -11.16
N GLN A 71 -6.24 -11.92 -11.76
CA GLN A 71 -6.71 -10.70 -12.43
C GLN A 71 -5.66 -10.15 -13.40
N VAL A 72 -6.12 -9.44 -14.43
CA VAL A 72 -5.32 -8.44 -15.14
C VAL A 72 -5.58 -7.06 -14.53
N ILE A 73 -4.53 -6.35 -14.13
CA ILE A 73 -4.59 -5.03 -13.51
C ILE A 73 -3.75 -4.00 -14.28
N ASN A 74 -4.22 -2.76 -14.30
CA ASN A 74 -3.38 -1.64 -14.73
C ASN A 74 -2.62 -1.11 -13.52
N SER A 75 -1.30 -1.05 -13.64
CA SER A 75 -0.45 -0.31 -12.71
C SER A 75 -0.34 1.15 -13.13
N THR A 76 -0.21 2.03 -12.16
CA THR A 76 0.01 3.46 -12.38
C THR A 76 0.85 4.04 -11.25
N ARG A 77 1.20 5.32 -11.37
CA ARG A 77 1.96 6.02 -10.35
C ARG A 77 1.04 6.56 -9.26
N LEU A 78 1.47 6.46 -8.00
CA LEU A 78 0.75 7.03 -6.87
C LEU A 78 0.60 8.55 -6.99
N ASP A 79 1.64 9.23 -7.46
CA ASP A 79 1.65 10.69 -7.64
C ASP A 79 0.78 11.20 -8.79
N THR A 80 0.18 10.31 -9.59
CA THR A 80 -0.86 10.66 -10.57
C THR A 80 -2.24 10.70 -9.92
N LEU A 81 -2.43 9.95 -8.83
CA LEU A 81 -3.75 9.74 -8.22
C LEU A 81 -3.93 10.50 -6.92
N VAL A 82 -2.83 10.84 -6.24
CA VAL A 82 -2.85 11.56 -4.97
C VAL A 82 -1.99 12.81 -5.08
N ASN A 83 -2.61 13.97 -4.88
CA ASN A 83 -2.01 15.31 -5.01
C ASN A 83 -2.43 16.23 -3.85
N GLN A 84 -2.41 15.69 -2.64
CA GLN A 84 -2.77 16.36 -1.40
C GLN A 84 -1.95 15.82 -0.23
N ASN A 85 -1.93 16.56 0.89
CA ASN A 85 -1.33 16.09 2.14
C ASN A 85 -2.04 14.82 2.64
N ILE A 86 -1.27 13.92 3.22
CA ILE A 86 -1.70 12.65 3.79
C ILE A 86 -1.27 12.61 5.25
N ASP A 87 -2.21 12.36 6.14
CA ASP A 87 -1.92 12.34 7.57
C ASP A 87 -1.38 10.98 8.01
N VAL A 88 -1.93 9.91 7.43
CA VAL A 88 -1.55 8.55 7.75
C VAL A 88 -1.48 7.73 6.47
N MET A 89 -0.36 7.05 6.23
CA MET A 89 -0.18 6.14 5.10
C MET A 89 0.11 4.73 5.62
N LYS A 90 -0.69 3.73 5.24
CA LYS A 90 -0.33 2.31 5.41
C LYS A 90 0.21 1.74 4.10
N ILE A 91 1.31 1.00 4.16
CA ILE A 91 1.94 0.34 3.02
C ILE A 91 2.08 -1.15 3.34
N ASP A 92 1.47 -2.00 2.52
CA ASP A 92 1.46 -3.44 2.71
C ASP A 92 1.29 -4.11 1.34
N VAL A 93 2.43 -4.32 0.68
CA VAL A 93 2.53 -4.73 -0.73
C VAL A 93 3.53 -5.86 -0.89
N GLU A 94 3.57 -6.79 0.07
CA GLU A 94 4.31 -8.07 0.08
C GLU A 94 5.69 -8.00 -0.61
N GLY A 95 6.54 -7.05 -0.19
CA GLY A 95 7.91 -6.90 -0.71
C GLY A 95 8.07 -5.90 -1.84
N SER A 96 7.00 -5.26 -2.31
CA SER A 96 7.04 -4.25 -3.39
C SER A 96 7.05 -2.81 -2.85
N GLU A 97 7.38 -2.63 -1.57
CA GLU A 97 7.21 -1.36 -0.84
C GLU A 97 8.05 -0.25 -1.48
N LEU A 98 9.28 -0.56 -1.90
CA LEU A 98 10.16 0.40 -2.57
C LEU A 98 9.54 0.94 -3.86
N TYR A 99 8.98 0.07 -4.70
CA TYR A 99 8.36 0.49 -5.95
C TYR A 99 7.09 1.32 -5.70
N ALA A 100 6.31 0.96 -4.67
CA ALA A 100 5.13 1.72 -4.28
C ALA A 100 5.51 3.16 -3.89
N VAL A 101 6.53 3.36 -3.04
CA VAL A 101 6.95 4.71 -2.64
C VAL A 101 7.64 5.49 -3.76
N GLN A 102 8.43 4.82 -4.61
CA GLN A 102 9.05 5.46 -5.80
C GLN A 102 8.00 5.93 -6.82
N SER A 103 6.86 5.24 -6.90
CA SER A 103 5.73 5.67 -7.72
C SER A 103 5.08 6.98 -7.22
N GLY A 104 5.34 7.34 -5.96
CA GLY A 104 4.81 8.51 -5.28
C GLY A 104 5.85 9.60 -5.02
N ILE A 105 7.01 9.62 -5.70
CA ILE A 105 8.11 10.53 -5.31
C ILE A 105 7.67 12.01 -5.21
N ARG A 106 6.84 12.49 -6.16
CA ARG A 106 6.31 13.86 -6.11
C ARG A 106 5.34 14.09 -4.95
N LEU A 107 4.64 13.05 -4.49
CA LEU A 107 3.80 13.14 -3.30
C LEU A 107 4.66 13.49 -2.09
N PHE A 108 5.78 12.77 -1.89
CA PHE A 108 6.68 13.01 -0.76
C PHE A 108 7.51 14.29 -0.89
N ASP A 109 7.81 14.74 -2.11
CA ASP A 109 8.63 15.93 -2.33
C ASP A 109 7.80 17.24 -2.29
N LYS A 110 6.51 17.18 -2.64
CA LYS A 110 5.63 18.38 -2.72
C LYS A 110 4.58 18.46 -1.62
N TYR A 111 4.12 17.33 -1.10
CA TYR A 111 3.07 17.25 -0.10
C TYR A 111 3.59 16.58 1.17
N GLU A 112 2.91 16.85 2.29
CA GLU A 112 3.28 16.26 3.56
C GLU A 112 2.61 14.88 3.72
N VAL A 113 3.41 13.85 3.98
CA VAL A 113 2.92 12.53 4.43
C VAL A 113 3.34 12.34 5.88
N ARG A 114 2.45 12.61 6.85
CA ARG A 114 2.86 12.84 8.26
C ARG A 114 3.30 11.58 8.99
N HIS A 115 2.54 10.50 8.83
CA HIS A 115 2.79 9.23 9.50
C HIS A 115 2.70 8.08 8.50
N ILE A 116 3.64 7.14 8.59
CA ILE A 116 3.67 5.98 7.70
C ILE A 116 3.77 4.73 8.55
N VAL A 117 2.94 3.74 8.25
CA VAL A 117 3.01 2.39 8.80
C VAL A 117 3.26 1.44 7.65
N SER A 118 4.41 0.79 7.62
CA SER A 118 4.73 -0.18 6.57
C SER A 118 4.99 -1.56 7.14
N GLU A 119 4.52 -2.58 6.44
CA GLU A 119 5.15 -3.89 6.55
C GLU A 119 6.57 -3.77 5.97
N PHE A 120 7.57 -4.30 6.68
CA PHE A 120 8.94 -4.35 6.19
C PHE A 120 9.44 -5.78 6.23
N SER A 121 9.57 -6.39 5.05
CA SER A 121 10.08 -7.74 4.90
C SER A 121 11.32 -7.72 4.00
N PRO A 122 12.53 -7.56 4.55
CA PRO A 122 13.76 -7.52 3.76
C PRO A 122 13.92 -8.72 2.82
N ARG A 123 13.49 -9.90 3.27
CA ARG A 123 13.52 -11.12 2.46
C ARG A 123 12.65 -10.98 1.22
N MET A 124 11.39 -10.58 1.37
CA MET A 124 10.44 -10.47 0.26
C MET A 124 10.81 -9.33 -0.69
N MET A 125 11.34 -8.22 -0.16
CA MET A 125 11.89 -7.14 -0.96
C MET A 125 13.01 -7.62 -1.90
N ARG A 126 13.96 -8.42 -1.38
CA ARG A 126 15.03 -9.03 -2.18
C ARG A 126 14.48 -10.02 -3.22
N GLU A 127 13.47 -10.82 -2.86
CA GLU A 127 12.77 -11.72 -3.80
C GLU A 127 12.11 -10.93 -4.95
N LYS A 128 11.63 -9.70 -4.68
CA LYS A 128 11.10 -8.76 -5.68
C LYS A 128 12.18 -7.89 -6.35
N ARG A 129 13.47 -8.18 -6.14
CA ARG A 129 14.62 -7.44 -6.71
C ARG A 129 14.70 -5.97 -6.28
N SER A 130 14.22 -5.66 -5.08
CA SER A 130 14.40 -4.36 -4.43
C SER A 130 15.39 -4.48 -3.25
N ASP A 131 16.16 -3.42 -3.00
CA ASP A 131 17.04 -3.36 -1.83
C ASP A 131 16.28 -2.79 -0.62
N PRO A 132 16.16 -3.55 0.49
CA PRO A 132 15.59 -3.04 1.74
C PRO A 132 16.29 -1.77 2.24
N TYR A 133 17.59 -1.60 1.99
CA TYR A 133 18.32 -0.41 2.40
C TYR A 133 17.84 0.83 1.65
N ASP A 134 17.60 0.73 0.34
CA ASP A 134 17.11 1.85 -0.47
C ASP A 134 15.72 2.31 -0.02
N TYR A 135 14.89 1.38 0.46
CA TYR A 135 13.59 1.68 1.02
C TYR A 135 13.68 2.49 2.32
N LEU A 136 14.53 2.08 3.26
CA LEU A 136 14.73 2.86 4.49
C LEU A 136 15.40 4.21 4.19
N LYS A 137 16.39 4.22 3.30
CA LYS A 137 17.10 5.43 2.86
C LYS A 137 16.17 6.44 2.22
N PHE A 138 15.20 6.00 1.41
CA PHE A 138 14.20 6.87 0.77
C PHE A 138 13.51 7.80 1.77
N PHE A 139 13.22 7.29 2.96
CA PHE A 139 12.56 8.04 4.01
C PHE A 139 13.54 8.83 4.89
N VAL A 140 14.66 8.23 5.28
CA VAL A 140 15.68 8.94 6.08
C VAL A 140 16.18 10.18 5.36
N SER A 141 16.37 10.11 4.03
CA SER A 141 16.79 11.27 3.23
C SER A 141 15.74 12.39 3.15
N ARG A 142 14.52 12.14 3.64
CA ARG A 142 13.39 13.10 3.66
C ARG A 142 13.01 13.53 5.08
N GLY A 143 13.85 13.25 6.08
CA GLY A 143 13.65 13.72 7.46
C GLY A 143 12.88 12.76 8.36
N TYR A 144 12.32 11.68 7.82
CA TYR A 144 11.58 10.70 8.60
C TYR A 144 12.48 9.96 9.60
N LYS A 145 11.92 9.74 10.80
CA LYS A 145 12.52 8.85 11.81
C LYS A 145 11.89 7.47 11.73
N ILE A 146 12.72 6.45 11.66
CA ILE A 146 12.24 5.06 11.59
C ILE A 146 12.18 4.48 13.01
N ARG A 147 11.05 3.86 13.33
CA ARG A 147 10.87 3.10 14.57
C ARG A 147 10.31 1.72 14.24
N ILE A 148 10.85 0.72 14.91
CA ILE A 148 10.28 -0.64 14.89
C ILE A 148 9.17 -0.68 15.93
N VAL A 149 8.06 -1.27 15.54
CA VAL A 149 6.92 -1.47 16.43
C VAL A 149 6.77 -2.95 16.71
N SER A 150 6.80 -3.32 17.98
CA SER A 150 6.41 -4.67 18.43
C SER A 150 4.90 -4.83 18.52
N ASP A 151 4.43 -6.07 18.49
CA ASP A 151 3.02 -6.50 18.46
C ASP A 151 2.10 -5.88 19.54
N GLN A 152 2.68 -5.32 20.62
CA GLN A 152 1.95 -4.55 21.63
C GLN A 152 2.01 -3.05 21.34
N LEU A 153 1.09 -2.60 20.51
CA LEU A 153 0.89 -1.20 20.13
C LEU A 153 0.06 -0.42 21.17
N THR A 154 0.54 -0.28 22.40
CA THR A 154 -0.20 0.46 23.45
C THR A 154 0.09 1.96 23.49
N SER A 155 1.13 2.48 22.82
CA SER A 155 1.39 3.93 22.77
C SER A 155 2.06 4.38 21.45
N LEU A 156 1.24 4.71 20.44
CA LEU A 156 1.70 5.26 19.15
C LEU A 156 1.88 6.79 19.15
N PHE A 157 1.58 7.46 20.26
CA PHE A 157 1.40 8.90 20.27
C PHE A 157 2.11 9.57 21.43
N GLU A 158 3.44 9.68 21.32
CA GLU A 158 4.20 10.71 22.02
C GLU A 158 4.81 11.71 21.01
N ARG A 159 4.78 12.99 21.40
CA ARG A 159 4.69 14.18 20.55
C ARG A 159 5.89 14.48 19.62
N LYS A 160 5.56 15.19 18.53
CA LYS A 160 6.39 15.97 17.59
C LYS A 160 7.66 15.29 17.05
N ASN A 161 7.48 14.59 15.93
CA ASN A 161 8.25 14.65 14.67
C ASN A 161 8.14 13.30 13.95
N GLU A 162 7.50 13.30 12.78
CA GLU A 162 7.62 12.36 11.63
C GLU A 162 8.18 10.97 11.96
N ILE A 163 7.28 10.01 12.22
CA ILE A 163 7.64 8.64 12.56
C ILE A 163 7.11 7.68 11.50
N ILE A 164 7.99 6.84 10.98
CA ILE A 164 7.66 5.64 10.22
C ILE A 164 7.67 4.46 11.17
N TYR A 165 6.55 3.77 11.24
CA TYR A 165 6.39 2.53 11.97
C TYR A 165 6.63 1.37 11.02
N VAL A 166 7.69 0.64 11.28
CA VAL A 166 8.00 -0.60 10.61
C VAL A 166 7.39 -1.75 11.41
N LEU A 167 6.36 -2.37 10.86
CA LEU A 167 5.72 -3.56 11.42
C LEU A 167 6.38 -4.82 10.86
N PHE A 168 6.65 -5.78 11.75
CA PHE A 168 6.96 -7.15 11.37
C PHE A 168 5.70 -7.99 11.58
N LYS A 169 5.28 -8.69 10.51
CA LYS A 169 4.09 -9.56 10.34
C LYS A 169 3.05 -9.69 11.47
N LYS A 170 1.79 -9.49 11.05
CA LYS A 170 0.49 -9.63 11.76
C LYS A 170 0.12 -8.52 12.74
N ALA A 171 -0.19 -7.34 12.19
CA ALA A 171 -1.11 -6.41 12.85
C ALA A 171 -1.96 -5.66 11.81
N PHE A 172 -3.26 -5.96 11.76
CA PHE A 172 -4.26 -5.05 11.21
C PHE A 172 -4.57 -4.04 12.32
N PHE A 173 -4.33 -2.75 12.10
CA PHE A 173 -4.66 -1.73 13.10
C PHE A 173 -5.42 -0.55 12.50
N CYS A 174 -6.46 -0.12 13.23
CA CYS A 174 -7.27 1.04 12.95
C CYS A 174 -6.65 2.25 13.67
N ILE A 175 -6.07 3.19 12.92
CA ILE A 175 -5.40 4.40 13.44
C ILE A 175 -6.45 5.49 13.64
N SER A 176 -7.50 5.24 14.44
CA SER A 176 -8.59 6.22 14.62
C SER A 176 -8.71 6.80 16.03
N SER A 177 -8.06 6.22 17.05
CA SER A 177 -8.39 6.56 18.44
C SER A 177 -7.67 7.78 19.04
N SER A 178 -6.66 8.35 18.37
CA SER A 178 -5.83 9.43 18.94
C SER A 178 -5.49 10.58 17.96
N LEU A 179 -6.13 10.62 16.80
CA LEU A 179 -6.02 11.78 15.92
C LEU A 179 -6.93 12.89 16.46
N ASP A 180 -6.44 14.14 16.40
CA ASP A 180 -7.13 15.33 16.87
C ASP A 180 -8.54 15.37 16.25
N LYS A 181 -9.58 15.18 17.08
CA LYS A 181 -10.96 14.98 16.62
C LYS A 181 -11.44 16.16 15.77
N ASN A 182 -10.92 17.36 16.04
CA ASN A 182 -11.28 18.60 15.36
C ASN A 182 -10.57 18.83 14.02
N LYS A 183 -9.88 17.82 13.45
CA LYS A 183 -9.18 17.94 12.16
C LYS A 183 -9.71 16.93 11.15
N ASN A 184 -9.97 17.40 9.93
CA ASN A 184 -10.17 16.55 8.77
C ASN A 184 -8.91 15.72 8.54
N ILE A 185 -9.02 14.40 8.70
CA ILE A 185 -7.90 13.47 8.53
C ILE A 185 -8.00 12.81 7.15
N THR A 186 -6.90 12.78 6.39
CA THR A 186 -6.76 11.95 5.19
C THR A 186 -5.84 10.77 5.47
N SER A 187 -6.38 9.56 5.33
CA SER A 187 -5.62 8.31 5.38
C SER A 187 -5.45 7.72 3.97
N LEU A 188 -4.28 7.12 3.70
CA LEU A 188 -3.99 6.39 2.48
C LEU A 188 -3.58 4.96 2.84
N TYR A 189 -4.19 3.97 2.21
CA TYR A 189 -3.85 2.56 2.39
C TYR A 189 -3.42 1.96 1.06
N ILE A 190 -2.20 1.42 0.98
CA ILE A 190 -1.62 0.85 -0.23
C ILE A 190 -1.52 -0.66 -0.09
N ASN A 191 -2.03 -1.37 -1.10
CA ASN A 191 -1.87 -2.81 -1.28
C ASN A 191 -1.57 -3.17 -2.75
N HIS A 192 -1.22 -4.43 -3.01
CA HIS A 192 -0.80 -4.90 -4.33
C HIS A 192 -1.76 -4.58 -5.47
N THR A 193 -3.04 -4.66 -5.17
CA THR A 193 -4.11 -4.67 -6.19
C THR A 193 -4.87 -3.37 -6.26
N HIS A 194 -4.71 -2.54 -5.24
CA HIS A 194 -5.53 -1.37 -5.00
C HIS A 194 -4.92 -0.51 -3.91
N PHE A 195 -5.40 0.71 -3.84
CA PHE A 195 -5.22 1.53 -2.66
C PHE A 195 -6.50 2.29 -2.35
N VAL A 196 -6.59 2.77 -1.13
CA VAL A 196 -7.78 3.38 -0.57
C VAL A 196 -7.41 4.73 0.05
N ILE A 197 -8.12 5.78 -0.33
CA ILE A 197 -8.05 7.08 0.36
C ILE A 197 -9.29 7.20 1.24
N ILE A 198 -9.10 7.54 2.51
CA ILE A 198 -10.17 7.76 3.48
C ILE A 198 -10.09 9.20 3.94
N LYS A 199 -11.12 10.00 3.66
CA LYS A 199 -11.28 11.36 4.18
C LYS A 199 -12.22 11.33 5.37
N HIS A 200 -11.71 11.53 6.57
CA HIS A 200 -12.51 11.65 7.77
C HIS A 200 -13.06 13.08 7.82
N ASN A 201 -14.31 13.25 7.41
CA ASN A 201 -15.09 14.45 7.67
C ASN A 201 -15.96 14.18 8.90
N GLU A 202 -15.99 15.11 9.86
CA GLU A 202 -16.97 15.11 10.95
C GLU A 202 -18.40 15.23 10.42
#